data_AF-A0A8S0H2U1-F1
#
_entry.id   AF-A0A8S0H2U1-F1
#
_cell.length_a   1.000
_cell.length_b   1.000
_cell.length_c   1.000
_cell.angle_alpha   90.00
_cell.angle_beta   90.00
_cell.angle_gamma   90.00
#
_symmetry.space_group_name_H-M   'P 1'
#
loop_
_entity.id
_entity.type
_entity.pdbx_description
1 polymer ?
#
loop_
_entity_poly.entity_id
_entity_poly.type
_entity_poly.pdbx_seq_one_letter_code
_entity_poly.pdbx_strand_id
1 'polypeptide(L)' 'MPLVEHGLMVELVDIADSQQLFDSYGLRIPVLRRVDTGAELGWPFDAEQVVAFLR' A
#
# COMPACT_ATOMS: atom_id res chain seq x y z
N MET A 1 -15.43 -0.13 -2.18
CA MET A 1 -14.27 0.47 -1.46
C MET A 1 -14.20 1.89 -1.97
N PRO A 2 -14.54 2.91 -1.17
CA PRO A 2 -14.92 4.23 -1.68
C PRO A 2 -13.88 4.87 -2.62
N LEU A 3 -12.58 4.65 -2.39
CA LEU A 3 -11.52 5.20 -3.26
C LEU A 3 -11.43 4.52 -4.64
N VAL A 4 -11.71 3.21 -4.71
CA VAL A 4 -11.69 2.44 -5.98
C VAL A 4 -12.81 2.91 -6.90
N GLU A 5 -13.97 3.25 -6.33
CA GLU A 5 -15.11 3.83 -7.06
C GLU A 5 -14.77 5.20 -7.67
N HIS A 6 -13.71 5.87 -7.19
CA HIS A 6 -13.21 7.14 -7.69
C HIS A 6 -11.97 6.99 -8.60
N GLY A 7 -11.68 5.76 -9.06
CA GLY A 7 -10.60 5.49 -10.01
C GLY A 7 -9.25 5.09 -9.40
N LEU A 8 -9.17 4.93 -8.07
CA LEU A 8 -7.97 4.38 -7.45
C LEU A 8 -7.78 2.92 -7.87
N MET A 9 -6.69 2.62 -8.57
CA MET A 9 -6.27 1.25 -8.87
C MET A 9 -5.40 0.72 -7.74
N VAL A 10 -5.77 -0.44 -7.19
CA VAL A 10 -5.02 -1.11 -6.13
C VAL A 10 -4.75 -2.54 -6.57
N GLU A 11 -3.50 -2.97 -6.43
CA GLU A 11 -3.10 -4.35 -6.57
C GLU A 11 -2.81 -4.92 -5.18
N LEU A 12 -3.41 -6.06 -4.85
CA LEU A 12 -3.05 -6.82 -3.66
C LEU A 12 -1.89 -7.74 -4.01
N VAL A 13 -0.74 -7.50 -3.38
CA VAL A 13 0.45 -8.31 -3.55
C VAL A 13 0.62 -9.19 -2.32
N ASP A 14 0.55 -10.50 -2.52
CA ASP A 14 0.97 -11.45 -1.49
C ASP A 14 2.50 -11.48 -1.44
N ILE A 15 3.05 -11.28 -0.25
CA ILE A 15 4.50 -11.23 -0.02
C ILE A 15 5.08 -12.60 0.37
N ALA A 16 4.24 -13.60 0.64
CA ALA A 16 4.66 -14.90 1.17
C ALA A 16 5.60 -15.65 0.22
N ASP A 17 5.38 -15.53 -1.09
CA ASP A 17 6.18 -16.23 -2.11
C ASP A 17 7.43 -15.46 -2.55
N SER A 18 7.65 -14.25 -2.04
CA SER A 18 8.79 -13.40 -2.38
C SER A 18 9.64 -13.11 -1.15
N GLN A 19 10.79 -13.78 -1.03
CA GLN A 19 11.72 -13.57 0.07
C GLN A 19 12.09 -12.10 0.26
N GLN A 20 12.31 -11.37 -0.85
CA GLN A 20 12.64 -9.96 -0.79
C GLN A 20 11.51 -9.11 -0.19
N LEU A 21 10.25 -9.38 -0.57
CA LEU A 21 9.10 -8.66 -0.04
C LEU A 21 8.82 -9.07 1.41
N PHE A 22 8.99 -10.35 1.74
CA PHE A 22 8.87 -10.85 3.11
C PHE A 22 9.88 -10.19 4.05
N ASP A 23 11.16 -10.11 3.66
CA ASP A 23 12.19 -9.46 4.47
C ASP A 23 11.89 -7.96 4.64
N SER A 24 11.34 -7.32 3.61
CA SER A 24 11.05 -5.88 3.61
C SER A 24 9.78 -5.51 4.37
N TYR A 25 8.74 -6.35 4.30
CA TYR A 25 7.39 -6.00 4.76
C TYR A 25 6.77 -6.97 5.76
N GLY A 26 7.35 -8.15 6.01
CA GLY A 26 6.73 -9.20 6.83
C GLY A 26 6.30 -8.78 8.23
N LEU A 27 6.99 -7.81 8.84
CA LEU A 27 6.63 -7.23 10.16
C LEU A 27 5.82 -5.92 10.07
N ARG A 28 5.64 -5.38 8.86
CA ARG A 28 5.02 -4.06 8.60
C ARG A 28 3.67 -4.14 7.90
N ILE A 29 3.36 -5.26 7.22
CA ILE A 29 2.10 -5.39 6.48
C ILE A 29 0.88 -5.19 7.39
N PRO A 30 -0.17 -4.50 6.90
CA PRO A 30 -0.31 -3.98 5.54
C PRO A 30 0.44 -2.66 5.27
N VAL A 31 0.98 -2.51 4.06
CA VAL A 31 1.66 -1.29 3.57
C VAL A 31 1.10 -0.93 2.19
N LEU A 32 0.76 0.35 1.98
CA LEU A 32 0.48 0.87 0.65
C LEU A 32 1.77 1.39 0.04
N ARG A 33 2.09 0.93 -1.17
CA ARG A 33 3.24 1.42 -1.94
C ARG A 33 2.77 2.06 -3.22
N ARG A 34 3.24 3.27 -3.49
CA ARG A 34 3.00 3.97 -4.76
C ARG A 34 3.91 3.42 -5.84
N VAL A 35 3.35 3.03 -6.97
CA VAL A 35 4.10 2.46 -8.11
C VAL A 35 4.89 3.51 -8.88
N ASP A 36 4.44 4.76 -8.88
CA ASP A 36 5.05 5.88 -9.61
C ASP A 36 6.29 6.45 -8.90
N THR A 37 6.26 6.49 -7.56
CA THR A 37 7.27 7.16 -6.73
C THR A 37 8.02 6.20 -5.81
N GLY A 38 7.49 4.99 -5.57
CA GLY A 38 8.00 4.07 -4.58
C GLY A 38 7.71 4.48 -3.13
N ALA A 39 6.98 5.58 -2.90
CA ALA A 39 6.62 6.02 -1.56
C ALA A 39 5.78 4.95 -0.84
N GLU A 40 5.88 4.90 0.49
CA GLU A 40 5.19 3.92 1.34
C GLU A 40 4.34 4.61 2.40
N LEU A 41 3.15 4.08 2.65
CA LEU A 41 2.30 4.39 3.78
C LEU A 41 2.08 3.11 4.59
N GLY A 42 2.70 3.06 5.77
CA GLY A 42 2.59 1.93 6.68
C GLY A 42 1.35 2.02 7.57
N TRP A 43 0.81 0.86 7.94
CA TRP A 43 -0.26 0.78 8.93
C TRP A 43 0.16 1.32 10.31
N PRO A 44 -0.76 1.90 11.11
CA PRO A 44 -2.16 2.18 10.80
C PRO A 44 -2.35 3.44 9.95
N PHE A 45 -3.34 3.41 9.06
CA PHE A 45 -3.77 4.59 8.31
C PHE A 45 -5.30 4.62 8.13
N ASP A 46 -5.84 5.83 7.98
CA ASP A 46 -7.23 6.10 7.63
C ASP A 46 -7.38 6.62 6.18
N ALA A 47 -8.61 6.90 5.76
CA ALA A 47 -8.91 7.35 4.41
C ALA A 47 -8.31 8.73 4.08
N GLU A 48 -8.24 9.66 5.04
CA GLU A 48 -7.67 10.98 4.81
C GLU A 48 -6.16 10.89 4.59
N GLN A 49 -5.48 10.03 5.35
CA GLN A 49 -4.06 9.74 5.18
C GLN A 49 -3.77 9.10 3.81
N VAL A 50 -4.63 8.20 3.33
CA VAL A 50 -4.51 7.63 1.98
C VAL A 50 -4.69 8.71 0.91
N VAL A 51 -5.70 9.58 1.04
CA VAL A 51 -5.91 10.68 0.09
C VAL A 51 -4.72 11.64 0.07
N ALA A 52 -4.19 12.01 1.25
CA ALA A 52 -3.02 12.88 1.34
C ALA A 52 -1.77 12.23 0.72
N PHE A 53 -1.60 10.92 0.89
CA PHE A 53 -0.50 10.14 0.33
C PHE A 53 -0.53 10.03 -1.20
N LEU A 54 -1.72 10.09 -1.80
CA LEU A 54 -1.93 10.00 -3.26
C LEU A 54 -1.86 11.35 -3.99
N ARG A 55 -1.80 12.47 -3.26
CA ARG A 55 -1.53 13.78 -3.86
C ARG A 55 -0.13 13.85 -4.46
#